data_AF-A0A074TS96-F1
#
_entry.id   AF-A0A074TS96-F1
#
_cell.length_a   1.000
_cell.length_b   1.000
_cell.length_c   1.000
_cell.angle_alpha   90.00
_cell.angle_beta   90.00
_cell.angle_gamma   90.00
#
_symmetry.space_group_name_H-M   'P 1'
#
loop_
_entity.id
_entity.type
_entity.pdbx_description
1 polymer ?
#
loop_
_entity_poly.entity_id
_entity_poly.type
_entity_poly.pdbx_seq_one_letter_code
_entity_poly.pdbx_strand_id
1 'polypeptide(L)'
;MRKLIGLVVVLVLAYSGYWFYGSRQILHTAKSVVQQARLEGWGDAQDVTIAGFPSRFDLTLDHPSLRSPDGLWSWTAPLAQLFALGYAPNKLIAYVPSGQTVTLGRTAYRLDQQDMRASLSVGYASDLPLKDAVAVLKDPVLTPEQGSASALKADQIRLAVAQEDKAQGALPDPALKGQLIMPGATYRLGAEAVNLTLPHALVEKIAPGADLPPTVARLHFDALAGLSGPVALSASQAAPPQLMTFALSDLSLSWGGNDLSAKGNLRIDANGQPEGTLKIRSATWRNWISVAQGMGLIGGREVSLITGVAQMLAANDPQGALEVPLEFKDGQMRLGPIPLGPAPSLSALRQG
;
A
#
# COMPACT_ATOMS: atom_id res chain seq x y z
N MET A 1 3.69 38.86 -41.09
CA MET A 1 4.37 37.55 -41.28
C MET A 1 5.77 37.50 -40.67
N ARG A 2 6.75 38.34 -41.08
CA ARG A 2 8.13 38.31 -40.54
C ARG A 2 8.25 38.48 -39.01
N LYS A 3 7.48 39.39 -38.41
CA LYS A 3 7.45 39.59 -36.94
C LYS A 3 6.90 38.37 -36.18
N LEU A 4 5.93 37.68 -36.78
CA LEU A 4 5.31 36.49 -36.19
C LEU A 4 6.25 35.29 -36.27
N ILE A 5 6.97 35.13 -37.39
CA ILE A 5 8.04 34.13 -37.52
C ILE A 5 9.14 34.39 -36.48
N GLY A 6 9.58 35.63 -36.33
CA GLY A 6 10.57 36.00 -35.31
C GLY A 6 10.12 35.66 -33.89
N LEU A 7 8.85 35.97 -33.55
CA LEU A 7 8.27 35.63 -32.25
C LEU A 7 8.25 34.11 -32.01
N VAL A 8 7.81 33.33 -33.01
CA VAL A 8 7.78 31.87 -32.91
C VAL A 8 9.19 31.30 -32.71
N VAL A 9 10.18 31.80 -33.44
CA VAL A 9 11.58 31.36 -33.29
C VAL A 9 12.08 31.66 -31.88
N VAL A 10 11.82 32.85 -31.34
CA VAL A 10 12.21 33.20 -29.97
C VAL A 10 11.55 32.28 -28.94
N LEU A 11 10.25 31.99 -29.08
CA LEU A 11 9.53 31.09 -28.18
C LEU A 11 10.07 29.66 -28.24
N VAL A 12 10.40 29.16 -29.44
CA VAL A 12 10.99 27.83 -29.62
C VAL A 12 12.38 27.76 -28.99
N LEU A 13 13.21 28.78 -29.18
CA LEU A 13 14.55 28.85 -28.55
C LEU A 13 14.44 28.95 -27.03
N ALA A 14 13.52 29.76 -26.51
CA ALA A 14 13.29 29.89 -25.07
C ALA A 14 12.82 28.57 -24.45
N TYR A 15 11.86 27.88 -25.07
CA TYR A 15 11.38 26.58 -24.60
C TYR A 15 12.46 25.50 -24.68
N SER A 16 13.26 25.51 -25.76
CA SER A 16 14.41 24.61 -25.89
C SER A 16 15.46 24.86 -24.81
N GLY A 17 15.78 26.12 -24.53
CA GLY A 17 16.70 26.52 -23.47
C GLY A 17 16.21 26.09 -22.08
N TYR A 18 14.91 26.29 -21.80
CA TYR A 18 14.26 25.78 -20.58
C TYR A 18 14.44 24.26 -20.44
N TRP A 19 14.16 23.50 -21.50
CA TRP A 19 14.28 22.04 -21.47
C TRP A 19 15.72 21.60 -21.19
N PHE A 20 16.72 22.17 -21.86
CA PHE A 20 18.13 21.82 -21.64
C PHE A 20 18.62 22.17 -20.24
N TYR A 21 18.12 23.26 -19.65
CA TYR A 21 18.41 23.60 -18.27
C TYR A 21 17.79 22.58 -17.30
N GLY A 22 16.49 22.31 -17.47
CA GLY A 22 15.76 21.36 -16.62
C GLY A 22 16.32 19.94 -16.69
N SER A 23 16.63 19.44 -17.89
CA SER A 23 17.16 18.08 -18.07
C SER A 23 18.54 17.89 -17.43
N ARG A 24 19.42 18.90 -17.52
CA ARG A 24 20.72 18.87 -16.84
C ARG A 24 20.58 18.86 -15.32
N GLN A 25 19.68 19.68 -14.78
CA GLN A 25 19.45 19.74 -13.34
C GLN A 25 18.90 18.41 -12.82
N ILE A 26 17.87 17.85 -13.46
CA ILE A 26 17.29 16.56 -13.10
C ILE A 26 18.33 15.45 -13.17
N LEU A 27 19.10 15.39 -14.25
CA LEU A 27 20.16 14.38 -14.43
C LEU A 27 21.24 14.49 -13.35
N HIS A 28 21.69 15.71 -13.05
CA HIS A 28 22.70 15.94 -12.01
C HIS A 28 22.18 15.49 -10.63
N THR A 29 20.96 15.89 -10.26
CA THR A 29 20.33 15.49 -8.99
C THR A 29 20.11 13.98 -8.92
N ALA A 30 19.67 13.34 -10.01
CA ALA A 30 19.49 11.90 -10.04
C ALA A 30 20.82 11.16 -9.84
N LYS A 31 21.89 11.60 -10.51
CA LYS A 31 23.24 11.04 -10.33
C LYS A 31 23.77 11.25 -8.92
N SER A 32 23.53 12.42 -8.30
CA SER A 32 23.94 12.65 -6.91
C SER A 32 23.19 11.77 -5.92
N VAL A 33 21.88 11.56 -6.13
CA VAL A 33 21.07 10.67 -5.29
C VAL A 33 21.54 9.22 -5.41
N VAL A 34 21.80 8.73 -6.63
CA VAL A 34 22.34 7.36 -6.82
C VAL A 34 23.72 7.22 -6.18
N GLN A 35 24.59 8.23 -6.32
CA GLN A 35 25.89 8.22 -5.66
C GLN A 35 25.77 8.19 -4.14
N GLN A 36 24.86 8.98 -3.57
CA GLN A 36 24.58 8.98 -2.14
C GLN A 36 24.02 7.64 -1.68
N ALA A 37 23.06 7.07 -2.42
CA ALA A 37 22.50 5.75 -2.14
C ALA A 37 23.56 4.64 -2.12
N ARG A 38 24.54 4.73 -3.03
CA ARG A 38 25.66 3.79 -3.11
C ARG A 38 26.59 3.92 -1.89
N LEU A 39 26.87 5.15 -1.47
CA LEU A 39 27.67 5.42 -0.27
C LEU A 39 26.98 4.96 1.01
N GLU A 40 25.67 5.15 1.10
CA GLU A 40 24.84 4.73 2.24
C GLU A 40 24.44 3.24 2.19
N GLY A 41 24.71 2.55 1.06
CA GLY A 41 24.54 1.11 0.90
C GLY A 41 23.11 0.63 0.68
N TRP A 42 22.12 1.54 0.52
CA TRP A 42 20.72 1.18 0.31
C TRP A 42 20.32 1.14 -1.17
N GLY A 43 21.14 1.63 -2.11
CA GLY A 43 20.79 1.58 -3.52
C GLY A 43 21.94 1.84 -4.48
N ASP A 44 21.75 1.47 -5.74
CA ASP A 44 22.70 1.70 -6.83
C ASP A 44 22.01 1.71 -8.20
N ALA A 45 22.67 2.25 -9.23
CA ALA A 45 22.34 2.07 -10.63
C ALA A 45 23.64 2.12 -11.47
N GLN A 46 23.68 1.34 -12.56
CA GLN A 46 24.83 1.28 -13.46
C GLN A 46 25.03 2.60 -14.21
N ASP A 47 23.95 3.15 -14.75
CA ASP A 47 23.94 4.46 -15.38
C ASP A 47 22.59 5.17 -15.16
N VAL A 48 22.61 6.49 -15.33
CA VAL A 48 21.43 7.35 -15.30
C VAL A 48 21.48 8.28 -16.50
N THR A 49 20.45 8.22 -17.33
CA THR A 49 20.33 9.02 -18.56
C THR A 49 18.99 9.76 -18.59
N ILE A 50 18.90 10.82 -19.39
CA ILE A 50 17.66 11.59 -19.58
C ILE A 50 17.42 11.88 -21.06
N ALA A 51 16.18 11.71 -21.51
CA ALA A 51 15.73 11.99 -22.88
C ALA A 51 14.37 12.73 -22.86
N GLY A 52 13.74 12.89 -24.05
CA GLY A 52 12.37 13.40 -24.16
C GLY A 52 12.21 14.83 -24.70
N PHE A 53 13.26 15.43 -25.28
CA PHE A 53 13.20 16.77 -25.85
C PHE A 53 12.07 16.90 -26.91
N PRO A 54 11.32 18.03 -26.92
CA PRO A 54 11.35 19.15 -25.98
C PRO A 54 10.27 19.06 -24.89
N SER A 55 9.37 18.06 -24.96
CA SER A 55 8.11 18.06 -24.20
C SER A 55 8.10 17.18 -22.97
N ARG A 56 9.13 16.34 -22.77
CA ARG A 56 9.17 15.33 -21.71
C ARG A 56 10.54 15.27 -21.06
N PHE A 57 10.56 14.83 -19.80
CA PHE A 57 11.75 14.41 -19.09
C PHE A 57 11.61 12.91 -18.85
N ASP A 58 12.34 12.12 -19.64
CA ASP A 58 12.33 10.67 -19.57
C ASP A 58 13.65 10.22 -18.94
N LEU A 59 13.67 10.07 -17.62
CA LEU A 59 14.82 9.61 -16.85
C LEU A 59 14.86 8.08 -16.88
N THR A 60 16.02 7.52 -17.21
CA THR A 60 16.23 6.06 -17.28
C THR A 60 17.39 5.67 -16.38
N LEU A 61 17.13 4.73 -15.46
CA LEU A 61 18.12 4.09 -14.61
C LEU A 61 18.40 2.70 -15.17
N ASP A 62 19.66 2.42 -15.48
CA ASP A 62 20.13 1.13 -15.97
C ASP A 62 20.54 0.23 -14.80
N HIS A 63 20.06 -1.02 -14.80
CA HIS A 63 20.26 -2.01 -13.73
C HIS A 63 20.13 -1.45 -12.29
N PRO A 64 19.02 -0.76 -11.94
CA PRO A 64 18.85 -0.22 -10.60
C PRO A 64 18.75 -1.34 -9.56
N SER A 65 19.30 -1.07 -8.38
CA SER A 65 19.18 -1.93 -7.21
C SER A 65 18.80 -1.12 -5.98
N LEU A 66 17.97 -1.71 -5.13
CA LEU A 66 17.58 -1.17 -3.83
C LEU A 66 17.73 -2.26 -2.77
N ARG A 67 18.09 -1.87 -1.56
CA ARG A 67 18.21 -2.74 -0.39
C ARG A 67 17.65 -2.00 0.81
N SER A 68 16.98 -2.73 1.67
CA SER A 68 16.52 -2.18 2.93
C SER A 68 17.69 -1.96 3.90
N PRO A 69 17.61 -0.94 4.78
CA PRO A 69 18.61 -0.72 5.82
C PRO A 69 18.79 -1.93 6.76
N ASP A 70 17.71 -2.69 7.00
CA ASP A 70 17.71 -3.91 7.82
C ASP A 70 18.21 -5.16 7.06
N GLY A 71 18.48 -5.06 5.76
CA GLY A 71 18.89 -6.17 4.90
C GLY A 71 17.83 -7.25 4.68
N LEU A 72 16.58 -7.06 5.14
CA LEU A 72 15.49 -8.02 5.00
C LEU A 72 14.94 -8.11 3.58
N TRP A 73 15.13 -7.09 2.75
CA TRP A 73 14.76 -7.17 1.35
C TRP A 73 15.75 -6.47 0.42
N SER A 74 15.83 -6.98 -0.80
CA SER A 74 16.50 -6.31 -1.91
C SER A 74 15.67 -6.43 -3.18
N TRP A 75 15.87 -5.48 -4.08
CA TRP A 75 15.21 -5.44 -5.37
C TRP A 75 16.22 -5.04 -6.43
N THR A 76 16.13 -5.68 -7.58
CA THR A 76 16.89 -5.35 -8.78
C THR A 76 15.99 -5.44 -9.99
N ALA A 77 16.22 -4.58 -10.97
CA ALA A 77 15.54 -4.61 -12.25
C ALA A 77 16.54 -4.40 -13.38
N PRO A 78 16.24 -4.85 -14.62
CA PRO A 78 17.09 -4.54 -15.76
C PRO A 78 17.04 -3.05 -16.13
N LEU A 79 15.92 -2.37 -15.85
CA LEU A 79 15.69 -0.97 -16.15
C LEU A 79 14.64 -0.39 -15.20
N ALA A 80 14.73 0.90 -14.87
CA ALA A 80 13.59 1.66 -14.36
C ALA A 80 13.51 3.01 -15.07
N GLN A 81 12.31 3.41 -15.48
CA GLN A 81 12.08 4.68 -16.16
C GLN A 81 11.12 5.56 -15.36
N LEU A 82 11.46 6.83 -15.24
CA LEU A 82 10.62 7.86 -14.66
C LEU A 82 10.32 8.90 -15.74
N PHE A 83 9.06 9.15 -15.99
CA PHE A 83 8.58 10.09 -17.00
C PHE A 83 7.87 11.25 -16.34
N ALA A 84 8.16 12.46 -16.80
CA ALA A 84 7.38 13.65 -16.47
C ALA A 84 7.17 14.51 -17.71
N LEU A 85 6.02 15.18 -17.79
CA LEU A 85 5.79 16.18 -18.83
C LEU A 85 6.59 17.44 -18.50
N GLY A 86 7.22 18.05 -19.51
CA GLY A 86 8.09 19.21 -19.31
C GLY A 86 7.38 20.39 -18.65
N TYR A 87 6.08 20.54 -18.86
CA TYR A 87 5.25 21.59 -18.25
C TYR A 87 4.57 21.16 -16.93
N ALA A 88 4.70 19.89 -16.52
CA ALA A 88 4.12 19.36 -15.29
C ALA A 88 5.10 18.39 -14.60
N PRO A 89 6.30 18.86 -14.19
CA PRO A 89 7.36 18.00 -13.65
C PRO A 89 7.03 17.36 -12.29
N ASN A 90 5.98 17.85 -11.62
CA ASN A 90 5.46 17.31 -10.35
C ASN A 90 4.48 16.13 -10.54
N LYS A 91 4.22 15.72 -11.79
CA LYS A 91 3.46 14.52 -12.13
C LYS A 91 4.40 13.52 -12.78
N LEU A 92 4.70 12.46 -12.06
CA LEU A 92 5.65 11.43 -12.45
C LEU A 92 4.92 10.14 -12.81
N ILE A 93 5.44 9.42 -13.79
CA ILE A 93 5.03 8.06 -14.12
C ILE A 93 6.29 7.19 -14.07
N ALA A 94 6.28 6.17 -13.23
CA ALA A 94 7.30 5.14 -13.20
C ALA A 94 6.89 3.94 -14.06
N TYR A 95 7.86 3.33 -14.72
CA TYR A 95 7.71 2.07 -15.45
C TYR A 95 8.89 1.15 -15.13
N VAL A 96 8.58 -0.12 -14.88
CA VAL A 96 9.59 -1.17 -14.66
C VAL A 96 9.18 -2.40 -15.49
N PRO A 97 10.06 -2.92 -16.37
CA PRO A 97 9.78 -4.10 -17.18
C PRO A 97 9.90 -5.41 -16.37
N SER A 98 9.55 -6.53 -17.00
CA SER A 98 9.73 -7.88 -16.43
C SER A 98 11.20 -8.27 -16.25
N GLY A 99 11.44 -9.37 -15.53
CA GLY A 99 12.79 -9.87 -15.27
C GLY A 99 13.46 -9.21 -14.07
N GLN A 100 12.64 -8.75 -13.12
CA GLN A 100 13.11 -8.21 -11.85
C GLN A 100 13.45 -9.35 -10.90
N THR A 101 14.37 -9.11 -9.96
CA THR A 101 14.62 -10.03 -8.85
C THR A 101 14.35 -9.31 -7.53
N VAL A 102 13.45 -9.87 -6.73
CA VAL A 102 13.12 -9.44 -5.38
C VAL A 102 13.65 -10.50 -4.41
N THR A 103 14.52 -10.10 -3.50
CA THR A 103 14.94 -10.98 -2.40
C THR A 103 14.17 -10.61 -1.15
N LEU A 104 13.54 -11.60 -0.52
CA LEU A 104 12.86 -11.46 0.77
C LEU A 104 13.53 -12.42 1.77
N GLY A 105 14.13 -11.85 2.81
CA GLY A 105 14.96 -12.58 3.76
C GLY A 105 16.13 -13.25 3.06
N ARG A 106 16.11 -14.59 2.99
CA ARG A 106 17.15 -15.41 2.34
C ARG A 106 16.75 -15.97 0.98
N THR A 107 15.53 -15.68 0.53
CA THR A 107 14.96 -16.27 -0.68
C THR A 107 14.88 -15.22 -1.79
N ALA A 108 15.53 -15.50 -2.91
CA ALA A 108 15.42 -14.71 -4.13
C ALA A 108 14.21 -15.19 -4.94
N TYR A 109 13.44 -14.23 -5.46
CA TYR A 109 12.30 -14.46 -6.32
C TYR A 109 12.46 -13.65 -7.60
N ARG A 110 12.25 -14.30 -8.73
CA ARG A 110 12.09 -13.65 -10.02
C ARG A 110 10.64 -13.17 -10.15
N LEU A 111 10.48 -11.88 -10.43
CA LEU A 111 9.20 -11.25 -10.73
C LEU A 111 9.10 -11.01 -12.23
N ASP A 112 8.17 -11.75 -12.85
CA ASP A 112 7.73 -11.54 -14.22
C ASP A 112 6.33 -10.93 -14.21
N GLN A 113 6.07 -10.01 -15.13
CA GLN A 113 4.77 -9.35 -15.23
C GLN A 113 4.56 -8.82 -16.65
N GLN A 114 3.30 -8.61 -17.05
CA GLN A 114 2.98 -8.02 -18.34
C GLN A 114 3.25 -6.51 -18.36
N ASP A 115 2.88 -5.81 -17.28
CA ASP A 115 3.04 -4.37 -17.15
C ASP A 115 3.17 -4.01 -15.66
N MET A 116 4.07 -3.09 -15.32
CA MET A 116 4.20 -2.51 -13.99
C MET A 116 4.44 -1.01 -14.12
N ARG A 117 3.47 -0.24 -13.66
CA ARG A 117 3.49 1.22 -13.71
C ARG A 117 3.08 1.80 -12.39
N ALA A 118 3.66 2.95 -12.06
CA ALA A 118 3.13 3.79 -11.01
C ALA A 118 2.99 5.22 -11.52
N SER A 119 2.01 5.97 -11.02
CA SER A 119 1.91 7.42 -11.17
C SER A 119 1.98 8.07 -9.81
N LEU A 120 2.62 9.23 -9.73
CA LEU A 120 2.76 10.02 -8.51
C LEU A 120 2.57 11.50 -8.85
N SER A 121 1.69 12.18 -8.12
CA SER A 121 1.55 13.62 -8.16
C SER A 121 1.95 14.22 -6.81
N VAL A 122 2.73 15.29 -6.84
CA VAL A 122 3.12 16.05 -5.64
C VAL A 122 2.73 17.52 -5.77
N GLY A 123 2.53 18.17 -4.62
CA GLY A 123 2.36 19.62 -4.56
C GLY A 123 3.65 20.38 -4.89
N TYR A 124 3.51 21.67 -5.21
CA TYR A 124 4.64 22.56 -5.53
C TYR A 124 5.33 23.17 -4.31
N ALA A 125 4.95 22.78 -3.09
CA ALA A 125 5.62 23.21 -1.88
C ALA A 125 6.99 22.52 -1.75
N SER A 126 7.91 23.12 -0.99
CA SER A 126 9.31 22.63 -0.87
C SER A 126 9.43 21.25 -0.24
N ASP A 127 8.44 20.84 0.54
CA ASP A 127 8.30 19.53 1.17
C ASP A 127 7.69 18.48 0.23
N LEU A 128 7.27 18.87 -0.98
CA LEU A 128 6.68 18.02 -2.01
C LEU A 128 5.55 17.14 -1.44
N PRO A 129 4.46 17.76 -0.94
CA PRO A 129 3.42 17.01 -0.26
C PRO A 129 2.74 16.06 -1.26
N LEU A 130 2.62 14.80 -0.87
CA LEU A 130 1.94 13.77 -1.66
C LEU A 130 0.50 14.21 -1.93
N LYS A 131 0.13 14.24 -3.22
CA LYS A 131 -1.25 14.46 -3.68
C LYS A 131 -1.92 13.15 -4.00
N ASP A 132 -1.32 12.37 -4.88
CA ASP A 132 -1.83 11.05 -5.24
C ASP A 132 -0.70 10.15 -5.69
N ALA A 133 -0.83 8.85 -5.46
CA ALA A 133 -0.01 7.84 -6.09
C ALA A 133 -0.85 6.60 -6.41
N VAL A 134 -0.62 5.99 -7.56
CA VAL A 134 -1.27 4.75 -7.98
C VAL A 134 -0.20 3.83 -8.54
N ALA A 135 -0.17 2.58 -8.11
CA ALA A 135 0.67 1.53 -8.69
C ALA A 135 -0.22 0.40 -9.21
N VAL A 136 0.08 -0.09 -10.41
CA VAL A 136 -0.63 -1.21 -11.05
C VAL A 136 0.39 -2.21 -11.59
N LEU A 137 0.25 -3.45 -11.16
CA LEU A 137 0.97 -4.62 -11.69
C LEU A 137 -0.05 -5.52 -12.39
N LYS A 138 0.18 -5.85 -13.66
CA LYS A 138 -0.67 -6.74 -14.46
C LYS A 138 0.02 -8.07 -14.69
N ASP A 139 -0.73 -9.14 -14.49
CA ASP A 139 -0.28 -10.53 -14.58
C ASP A 139 1.06 -10.82 -13.84
N PRO A 140 1.27 -10.34 -12.59
CA PRO A 140 2.51 -10.64 -11.88
C PRO A 140 2.61 -12.13 -11.55
N VAL A 141 3.80 -12.68 -11.77
CA VAL A 141 4.22 -14.04 -11.44
C VAL A 141 5.53 -13.96 -10.66
N LEU A 142 5.46 -14.27 -9.36
CA LEU A 142 6.60 -14.29 -8.46
C LEU A 142 7.07 -15.74 -8.27
N THR A 143 8.21 -16.08 -8.86
CA THR A 143 8.76 -17.45 -8.86
C THR A 143 10.03 -17.50 -8.02
N PRO A 144 10.15 -18.42 -7.04
CA PRO A 144 11.40 -18.62 -6.32
C PRO A 144 12.53 -19.01 -7.28
N GLU A 145 13.69 -18.37 -7.19
CA GLU A 145 14.85 -18.73 -8.03
C GLU A 145 15.47 -20.06 -7.61
N GLN A 146 15.31 -20.44 -6.35
CA GLN A 146 15.78 -21.70 -5.78
C GLN A 146 14.63 -22.46 -5.13
N GLY A 147 14.64 -23.78 -5.33
CA GLY A 147 13.64 -24.71 -4.80
C GLY A 147 12.50 -25.00 -5.78
N SER A 148 11.65 -25.95 -5.39
CA SER A 148 10.49 -26.40 -6.20
C SER A 148 9.18 -25.75 -5.77
N ALA A 149 9.23 -24.66 -5.01
CA ALA A 149 8.02 -24.00 -4.52
C ALA A 149 7.26 -23.34 -5.69
N SER A 150 5.94 -23.48 -5.68
CA SER A 150 5.07 -22.92 -6.71
C SER A 150 5.15 -21.39 -6.74
N ALA A 151 4.96 -20.83 -7.93
CA ALA A 151 4.89 -19.38 -8.12
C ALA A 151 3.62 -18.78 -7.50
N LEU A 152 3.73 -17.58 -6.95
CA LEU A 152 2.59 -16.74 -6.59
C LEU A 152 2.17 -15.93 -7.83
N LYS A 153 0.87 -15.86 -8.11
CA LYS A 153 0.35 -15.20 -9.33
C LYS A 153 -0.87 -14.35 -9.01
N ALA A 154 -1.13 -13.32 -9.79
CA ALA A 154 -2.41 -12.60 -9.78
C ALA A 154 -2.71 -12.07 -11.19
N ASP A 155 -3.96 -11.74 -11.48
CA ASP A 155 -4.33 -11.06 -12.74
C ASP A 155 -3.97 -9.57 -12.64
N GLN A 156 -4.23 -8.97 -11.48
CA GLN A 156 -3.91 -7.57 -11.21
C GLN A 156 -3.70 -7.34 -9.72
N ILE A 157 -2.70 -6.49 -9.43
CA ILE A 157 -2.52 -5.86 -8.13
C ILE A 157 -2.56 -4.35 -8.34
N ARG A 158 -3.37 -3.65 -7.56
CA ARG A 158 -3.50 -2.19 -7.57
C ARG A 158 -3.31 -1.65 -6.16
N LEU A 159 -2.50 -0.60 -6.05
CA LEU A 159 -2.35 0.20 -4.84
C LEU A 159 -2.64 1.66 -5.21
N ALA A 160 -3.35 2.37 -4.35
CA ALA A 160 -3.69 3.77 -4.55
C ALA A 160 -3.66 4.54 -3.24
N VAL A 161 -3.21 5.78 -3.30
CA VAL A 161 -3.33 6.76 -2.25
C VAL A 161 -3.71 8.09 -2.89
N ALA A 162 -4.67 8.81 -2.32
CA ALA A 162 -5.09 10.12 -2.79
C ALA A 162 -5.40 11.03 -1.60
N GLN A 163 -4.91 12.27 -1.64
CA GLN A 163 -5.23 13.28 -0.65
C GLN A 163 -6.68 13.72 -0.85
N GLU A 164 -7.43 13.70 0.25
CA GLU A 164 -8.83 14.11 0.31
C GLU A 164 -8.97 15.40 1.13
N ASP A 165 -10.18 15.98 1.14
CA ASP A 165 -10.49 17.06 2.06
C ASP A 165 -10.35 16.57 3.52
N LYS A 166 -9.65 17.34 4.36
CA LYS A 166 -9.36 16.96 5.75
C LYS A 166 -10.62 16.71 6.60
N ALA A 167 -11.76 17.32 6.25
CA ALA A 167 -13.02 17.10 6.93
C ALA A 167 -13.57 15.69 6.69
N GLN A 168 -13.21 15.04 5.58
CA GLN A 168 -13.62 13.65 5.30
C GLN A 168 -12.98 12.66 6.27
N GLY A 169 -11.78 12.95 6.78
CA GLY A 169 -11.09 12.12 7.78
C GLY A 169 -11.47 12.43 9.23
N ALA A 170 -12.40 13.36 9.47
CA ALA A 170 -12.82 13.72 10.82
C ALA A 170 -13.68 12.61 11.43
N LEU A 171 -13.36 12.22 12.67
CA LEU A 171 -14.12 11.21 13.43
C LEU A 171 -14.57 11.78 14.79
N PRO A 172 -15.70 11.32 15.34
CA PRO A 172 -16.10 11.64 16.71
C PRO A 172 -15.04 11.18 17.72
N ASP A 173 -14.80 12.00 18.74
CA ASP A 173 -13.96 11.61 19.87
C ASP A 173 -14.76 10.69 20.82
N PRO A 174 -14.34 9.42 21.01
CA PRO A 174 -15.01 8.50 21.92
C PRO A 174 -14.88 8.90 23.39
N ALA A 175 -13.84 9.67 23.76
CA ALA A 175 -13.63 10.18 25.12
C ALA A 175 -14.37 11.50 25.38
N LEU A 176 -14.57 12.33 24.35
CA LEU A 176 -15.15 13.68 24.47
C LEU A 176 -16.42 13.81 23.60
N LYS A 177 -17.58 13.54 24.21
CA LYS A 177 -18.89 13.63 23.52
C LYS A 177 -19.08 14.99 22.84
N GLY A 178 -19.38 14.96 21.54
CA GLY A 178 -19.67 16.14 20.73
C GLY A 178 -18.42 16.81 20.12
N GLN A 179 -17.23 16.29 20.40
CA GLN A 179 -15.99 16.77 19.75
C GLN A 179 -15.62 15.89 18.56
N LEU A 180 -15.02 16.51 17.56
CA LEU A 180 -14.45 15.84 16.40
C LEU A 180 -12.93 15.91 16.45
N ILE A 181 -12.31 14.82 16.08
CA ILE A 181 -10.87 14.74 15.85
C ILE A 181 -10.64 15.18 14.42
N MET A 182 -10.07 16.36 14.28
CA MET A 182 -9.77 16.96 12.98
C MET A 182 -8.33 16.64 12.59
N PRO A 183 -8.09 15.83 11.56
CA PRO A 183 -6.73 15.58 11.09
C PRO A 183 -6.16 16.82 10.38
N GLY A 184 -4.83 16.92 10.34
CA GLY A 184 -4.11 17.94 9.56
C GLY A 184 -4.14 17.67 8.05
N ALA A 185 -4.17 16.40 7.65
CA ALA A 185 -4.39 15.96 6.27
C ALA A 185 -5.16 14.62 6.24
N THR A 186 -5.90 14.34 5.18
CA THR A 186 -6.58 13.05 4.99
C THR A 186 -6.16 12.42 3.68
N TYR A 187 -5.96 11.10 3.71
CA TYR A 187 -5.62 10.30 2.56
C TYR A 187 -6.57 9.12 2.43
N ARG A 188 -7.19 8.96 1.26
CA ARG A 188 -7.84 7.71 0.88
C ARG A 188 -6.78 6.71 0.46
N LEU A 189 -6.84 5.52 1.03
CA LEU A 189 -5.96 4.39 0.76
C LEU A 189 -6.80 3.31 0.08
N GLY A 190 -6.31 2.79 -1.04
CA GLY A 190 -6.95 1.73 -1.81
C GLY A 190 -5.96 0.62 -2.12
N ALA A 191 -6.37 -0.64 -1.97
CA ALA A 191 -5.62 -1.78 -2.46
C ALA A 191 -6.57 -2.85 -3.01
N GLU A 192 -6.18 -3.48 -4.11
CA GLU A 192 -6.93 -4.58 -4.71
C GLU A 192 -5.99 -5.63 -5.29
N ALA A 193 -6.31 -6.90 -5.06
CA ALA A 193 -5.72 -8.03 -5.75
C ALA A 193 -6.84 -8.91 -6.33
N VAL A 194 -6.73 -9.27 -7.61
CA VAL A 194 -7.70 -10.10 -8.33
C VAL A 194 -7.05 -11.42 -8.72
N ASN A 195 -7.75 -12.53 -8.46
CA ASN A 195 -7.32 -13.89 -8.75
C ASN A 195 -5.90 -14.20 -8.23
N LEU A 196 -5.62 -13.81 -7.00
CA LEU A 196 -4.36 -14.09 -6.32
C LEU A 196 -4.25 -15.59 -6.04
N THR A 197 -3.41 -16.27 -6.80
CA THR A 197 -3.09 -17.69 -6.66
C THR A 197 -1.89 -17.85 -5.75
N LEU A 198 -2.11 -18.47 -4.59
CA LEU A 198 -1.14 -18.72 -3.56
C LEU A 198 -0.47 -20.09 -3.76
N PRO A 199 0.84 -20.23 -3.47
CA PRO A 199 1.48 -21.54 -3.40
C PRO A 199 0.81 -22.43 -2.34
N HIS A 200 0.69 -23.73 -2.58
CA HIS A 200 0.06 -24.68 -1.66
C HIS A 200 0.64 -24.60 -0.23
N ALA A 201 1.97 -24.49 -0.12
CA ALA A 201 2.65 -24.35 1.16
C ALA A 201 2.25 -23.07 1.94
N LEU A 202 1.80 -22.02 1.24
CA LEU A 202 1.29 -20.81 1.87
C LEU A 202 -0.17 -20.97 2.30
N VAL A 203 -0.99 -21.65 1.49
CA VAL A 203 -2.37 -22.00 1.85
C VAL A 203 -2.39 -22.84 3.13
N GLU A 204 -1.58 -23.91 3.19
CA GLU A 204 -1.45 -24.77 4.38
C GLU A 204 -0.94 -24.02 5.61
N LYS A 205 -0.16 -22.95 5.44
CA LYS A 205 0.30 -22.12 6.57
C LYS A 205 -0.79 -21.17 7.07
N ILE A 206 -1.58 -20.60 6.16
CA ILE A 206 -2.61 -19.61 6.49
C ILE A 206 -3.89 -20.29 6.97
N ALA A 207 -4.24 -21.44 6.40
CA ALA A 207 -5.48 -22.15 6.70
C ALA A 207 -5.20 -23.67 6.77
N PRO A 208 -4.37 -24.12 7.73
CA PRO A 208 -4.01 -25.53 7.88
C PRO A 208 -5.26 -26.40 8.06
N GLY A 209 -5.36 -27.45 7.24
CA GLY A 209 -6.48 -28.39 7.27
C GLY A 209 -7.82 -27.81 6.76
N ALA A 210 -7.85 -26.59 6.23
CA ALA A 210 -9.02 -26.05 5.57
C ALA A 210 -9.01 -26.42 4.08
N ASP A 211 -10.16 -26.84 3.55
CA ASP A 211 -10.34 -27.14 2.12
C ASP A 211 -10.55 -25.84 1.32
N LEU A 212 -9.51 -24.99 1.29
CA LEU A 212 -9.51 -23.74 0.52
C LEU A 212 -8.75 -23.93 -0.80
N PRO A 213 -9.30 -23.45 -1.93
CA PRO A 213 -8.59 -23.49 -3.20
C PRO A 213 -7.36 -22.56 -3.16
N PRO A 214 -6.37 -22.75 -4.04
CA PRO A 214 -5.19 -21.89 -4.06
C PRO A 214 -5.48 -20.44 -4.46
N THR A 215 -6.62 -20.16 -5.10
CA THR A 215 -6.94 -18.84 -5.64
C THR A 215 -7.90 -18.07 -4.74
N VAL A 216 -7.44 -16.91 -4.28
CA VAL A 216 -8.26 -15.85 -3.70
C VAL A 216 -8.83 -15.04 -4.86
N ALA A 217 -10.16 -15.08 -5.03
CA ALA A 217 -10.82 -14.42 -6.16
C ALA A 217 -10.66 -12.90 -6.10
N ARG A 218 -10.82 -12.32 -4.90
CA ARG A 218 -10.63 -10.88 -4.68
C ARG A 218 -10.23 -10.58 -3.25
N LEU A 219 -9.26 -9.70 -3.10
CA LEU A 219 -8.96 -8.98 -1.87
C LEU A 219 -9.07 -7.49 -2.18
N HIS A 220 -9.88 -6.76 -1.42
CA HIS A 220 -10.11 -5.33 -1.61
C HIS A 220 -10.03 -4.59 -0.28
N PHE A 221 -9.44 -3.40 -0.31
CA PHE A 221 -9.23 -2.54 0.83
C PHE A 221 -9.45 -1.09 0.41
N ASP A 222 -10.26 -0.37 1.18
CA ASP A 222 -10.56 1.05 1.04
C ASP A 222 -10.70 1.69 2.42
N ALA A 223 -9.91 2.71 2.70
CA ALA A 223 -9.93 3.41 3.98
C ALA A 223 -9.57 4.90 3.83
N LEU A 224 -10.00 5.71 4.80
CA LEU A 224 -9.51 7.07 5.00
C LEU A 224 -8.57 7.08 6.21
N ALA A 225 -7.33 7.51 6.00
CA ALA A 225 -6.35 7.77 7.05
C ALA A 225 -6.24 9.28 7.27
N GLY A 226 -6.63 9.76 8.46
CA GLY A 226 -6.37 11.12 8.90
C GLY A 226 -5.05 11.21 9.64
N LEU A 227 -4.17 12.07 9.16
CA LEU A 227 -2.82 12.25 9.65
C LEU A 227 -2.65 13.63 10.32
N SER A 228 -1.65 13.77 11.19
CA SER A 228 -1.32 15.05 11.83
C SER A 228 -0.86 16.13 10.86
N GLY A 229 -0.43 15.75 9.65
CA GLY A 229 -0.02 16.65 8.57
C GLY A 229 0.12 15.91 7.23
N PRO A 230 0.39 16.63 6.14
CA PRO A 230 0.60 16.02 4.83
C PRO A 230 1.86 15.13 4.81
N VAL A 231 1.85 14.11 3.97
CA VAL A 231 3.04 13.27 3.74
C VAL A 231 4.01 14.04 2.85
N ALA A 232 5.14 14.46 3.40
CA ALA A 232 6.22 15.11 2.67
C ALA A 232 7.11 14.06 1.99
N LEU A 233 7.49 14.28 0.73
CA LEU A 233 8.41 13.39 0.00
C LEU A 233 9.84 13.94 -0.09
N SER A 234 10.08 15.16 0.38
CA SER A 234 11.44 15.66 0.51
C SER A 234 12.13 15.06 1.72
N ALA A 235 13.44 14.82 1.62
CA ALA A 235 14.27 14.26 2.69
C ALA A 235 14.50 15.21 3.88
N SER A 236 13.64 16.23 4.07
CA SER A 236 13.70 17.07 5.25
C SER A 236 13.44 16.22 6.50
N GLN A 237 14.27 16.38 7.54
CA GLN A 237 14.28 15.57 8.77
C GLN A 237 13.02 15.75 9.66
N ALA A 238 11.87 16.11 9.09
CA ALA A 238 10.61 16.15 9.81
C ALA A 238 10.18 14.72 10.17
N ALA A 239 9.75 14.53 11.42
CA ALA A 239 9.14 13.27 11.83
C ALA A 239 7.94 12.97 10.90
N PRO A 240 7.74 11.70 10.50
CA PRO A 240 6.61 11.33 9.67
C PRO A 240 5.29 11.72 10.36
N PRO A 241 4.28 12.18 9.60
CA PRO A 241 3.01 12.56 10.19
C PRO A 241 2.37 11.36 10.88
N GLN A 242 1.80 11.60 12.06
CA GLN A 242 1.19 10.56 12.90
C GLN A 242 -0.22 10.25 12.43
N LEU A 243 -0.62 8.99 12.45
CA LEU A 243 -2.00 8.57 12.23
C LEU A 243 -2.86 8.99 13.43
N MET A 244 -3.97 9.69 13.17
CA MET A 244 -4.92 10.18 14.18
C MET A 244 -6.28 9.51 14.06
N THR A 245 -6.74 9.32 12.82
CA THR A 245 -8.02 8.69 12.52
C THR A 245 -7.85 7.66 11.41
N PHE A 246 -8.61 6.58 11.49
CA PHE A 246 -8.64 5.53 10.48
C PHE A 246 -10.08 5.06 10.31
N ALA A 247 -10.69 5.42 9.18
CA ALA A 247 -12.03 4.99 8.81
C ALA A 247 -11.93 3.91 7.72
N LEU A 248 -12.10 2.65 8.10
CA LEU A 248 -12.16 1.52 7.19
C LEU A 248 -13.52 1.50 6.51
N SER A 249 -13.55 1.89 5.23
CA SER A 249 -14.77 1.91 4.44
C SER A 249 -15.14 0.52 3.92
N ASP A 250 -14.15 -0.23 3.43
CA ASP A 250 -14.31 -1.63 3.05
C ASP A 250 -12.97 -2.38 3.18
N LEU A 251 -12.98 -3.51 3.87
CA LEU A 251 -12.00 -4.58 3.69
C LEU A 251 -12.81 -5.81 3.32
N SER A 252 -12.68 -6.32 2.10
CA SER A 252 -13.44 -7.48 1.64
C SER A 252 -12.55 -8.55 1.01
N LEU A 253 -12.86 -9.81 1.32
CA LEU A 253 -12.17 -11.01 0.87
C LEU A 253 -13.18 -11.99 0.29
N SER A 254 -12.87 -12.52 -0.90
CA SER A 254 -13.58 -13.65 -1.50
C SER A 254 -12.60 -14.77 -1.81
N TRP A 255 -12.78 -15.93 -1.15
CA TRP A 255 -11.86 -17.05 -1.26
C TRP A 255 -12.58 -18.40 -1.19
N GLY A 256 -12.62 -19.13 -2.32
CA GLY A 256 -13.22 -20.47 -2.37
C GLY A 256 -14.70 -20.51 -2.00
N GLY A 257 -15.46 -19.49 -2.40
CA GLY A 257 -16.87 -19.35 -2.03
C GLY A 257 -17.10 -18.77 -0.63
N ASN A 258 -16.04 -18.52 0.15
CA ASN A 258 -16.13 -17.84 1.43
C ASN A 258 -16.03 -16.33 1.27
N ASP A 259 -16.78 -15.61 2.10
CA ASP A 259 -16.76 -14.16 2.19
C ASP A 259 -16.32 -13.70 3.58
N LEU A 260 -15.54 -12.62 3.64
CA LEU A 260 -15.26 -11.90 4.87
C LEU A 260 -15.21 -10.42 4.54
N SER A 261 -15.86 -9.59 5.35
CA SER A 261 -15.82 -8.14 5.22
C SER A 261 -15.63 -7.44 6.55
N ALA A 262 -14.98 -6.28 6.55
CA ALA A 262 -14.84 -5.44 7.72
C ALA A 262 -14.98 -3.95 7.37
N LYS A 263 -15.59 -3.19 8.28
CA LYS A 263 -15.71 -1.73 8.19
C LYS A 263 -15.82 -1.11 9.57
N GLY A 264 -15.40 0.13 9.73
CA GLY A 264 -15.52 0.82 11.00
C GLY A 264 -14.48 1.90 11.20
N ASN A 265 -14.43 2.44 12.41
CA ASN A 265 -13.69 3.66 12.70
C ASN A 265 -12.79 3.43 13.92
N LEU A 266 -11.55 3.87 13.79
CA LEU A 266 -10.56 3.87 14.85
C LEU A 266 -9.97 5.28 15.01
N ARG A 267 -9.89 5.73 16.25
CA ARG A 267 -9.02 6.81 16.69
C ARG A 267 -7.69 6.23 17.11
N ILE A 268 -6.60 6.91 16.78
CA ILE A 268 -5.26 6.55 17.24
C ILE A 268 -4.78 7.67 18.17
N ASP A 269 -4.39 7.32 19.38
CA ASP A 269 -3.84 8.28 20.33
C ASP A 269 -2.36 8.61 20.08
N ALA A 270 -1.79 9.52 20.87
CA ALA A 270 -0.39 9.94 20.73
C ALA A 270 0.63 8.80 21.00
N ASN A 271 0.22 7.71 21.65
CA ASN A 271 1.04 6.52 21.89
C ASN A 271 0.87 5.46 20.79
N GLY A 272 0.05 5.75 19.77
CA GLY A 272 -0.28 4.81 18.70
C GLY A 272 -1.31 3.75 19.12
N GLN A 273 -2.03 3.93 20.22
CA GLN A 273 -3.05 2.99 20.67
C GLN A 273 -4.38 3.24 19.95
N PRO A 274 -4.95 2.22 19.28
CA PRO A 274 -6.24 2.36 18.62
C PRO A 274 -7.40 2.25 19.63
N GLU A 275 -8.43 3.07 19.41
CA GLU A 275 -9.72 3.03 20.10
C GLU A 275 -10.86 3.12 19.09
N GLY A 276 -11.87 2.29 19.24
CA GLY A 276 -13.05 2.30 18.37
C GLY A 276 -13.55 0.90 18.06
N THR A 277 -14.22 0.74 16.92
CA THR A 277 -14.86 -0.53 16.58
C THR A 277 -14.79 -0.78 15.08
N LEU A 278 -14.35 -1.99 14.72
CA LEU A 278 -14.47 -2.54 13.37
C LEU A 278 -15.54 -3.62 13.38
N LYS A 279 -16.59 -3.47 12.58
CA LYS A 279 -17.60 -4.51 12.38
C LYS A 279 -17.09 -5.52 11.37
N ILE A 280 -16.99 -6.78 11.76
CA ILE A 280 -16.64 -7.89 10.88
C ILE A 280 -17.92 -8.63 10.50
N ARG A 281 -18.12 -8.89 9.20
CA ARG A 281 -19.28 -9.60 8.67
C ARG A 281 -18.87 -10.73 7.74
N SER A 282 -19.53 -11.88 7.86
CA SER A 282 -19.40 -13.01 6.94
C SER A 282 -20.72 -13.79 6.82
N ALA A 283 -21.15 -14.07 5.59
CA ALA A 283 -22.25 -15.02 5.33
C ALA A 283 -21.78 -16.48 5.49
N THR A 284 -20.52 -16.76 5.16
CA THR A 284 -19.88 -18.08 5.31
C THR A 284 -19.10 -18.25 6.62
N TRP A 285 -19.56 -17.64 7.71
CA TRP A 285 -18.83 -17.57 8.99
C TRP A 285 -18.44 -18.93 9.58
N ARG A 286 -19.22 -19.98 9.31
CA ARG A 286 -18.95 -21.34 9.81
C ARG A 286 -17.61 -21.87 9.31
N ASN A 287 -17.28 -21.60 8.04
CA ASN A 287 -16.05 -22.05 7.43
C ASN A 287 -14.83 -21.33 8.04
N TRP A 288 -14.98 -20.05 8.40
CA TRP A 288 -13.93 -19.29 9.09
C TRP A 288 -13.64 -19.79 10.50
N ILE A 289 -14.64 -20.35 11.22
CA ILE A 289 -14.39 -21.00 12.51
C ILE A 289 -13.52 -22.25 12.32
N SER A 290 -13.78 -23.06 11.28
CA SER A 290 -12.95 -24.22 10.96
C SER A 290 -11.51 -23.81 10.61
N VAL A 291 -11.35 -22.73 9.83
CA VAL A 291 -10.03 -22.16 9.52
C VAL A 291 -9.32 -21.68 10.80
N ALA A 292 -10.02 -20.98 11.69
CA ALA A 292 -9.48 -20.51 12.96
C ALA A 292 -9.09 -21.66 13.91
N GLN A 293 -9.88 -22.74 13.92
CA GLN A 293 -9.54 -23.97 14.65
C GLN A 293 -8.29 -24.62 14.08
N GLY A 294 -8.18 -24.75 12.75
CA GLY A 294 -7.01 -25.30 12.08
C GLY A 294 -5.73 -24.54 12.45
N MET A 295 -5.82 -23.20 12.47
CA MET A 295 -4.71 -22.33 12.90
C MET A 295 -4.37 -22.44 14.40
N GLY A 296 -5.15 -23.19 15.19
CA GLY A 296 -4.98 -23.28 16.63
C GLY A 296 -5.41 -22.03 17.40
N LEU A 297 -6.13 -21.09 16.76
CA LEU A 297 -6.66 -19.89 17.42
C LEU A 297 -7.85 -20.22 18.34
N ILE A 298 -8.54 -21.33 18.05
CA ILE A 298 -9.68 -21.83 18.82
C ILE A 298 -9.40 -23.28 19.20
N GLY A 299 -9.45 -23.60 20.50
CA GLY A 299 -9.33 -24.96 20.97
C GLY A 299 -10.59 -25.80 20.69
N GLY A 300 -10.42 -27.12 20.57
CA GLY A 300 -11.52 -28.02 20.19
C GLY A 300 -12.73 -28.01 21.13
N ARG A 301 -12.54 -27.65 22.41
CA ARG A 301 -13.64 -27.54 23.39
C ARG A 301 -14.42 -26.23 23.22
N GLU A 302 -13.75 -25.15 22.78
CA GLU A 302 -14.37 -23.85 22.55
C GLU A 302 -15.16 -23.79 21.24
N VAL A 303 -14.83 -24.62 20.24
CA VAL A 303 -15.50 -24.57 18.90
C VAL A 303 -17.01 -24.68 19.01
N SER A 304 -17.53 -25.65 19.77
CA SER A 304 -18.98 -25.84 19.93
C SER A 304 -19.64 -24.64 20.61
N LEU A 305 -18.96 -24.04 21.60
CA LEU A 305 -19.45 -22.86 22.31
C LEU A 305 -19.48 -21.64 21.39
N ILE A 306 -18.38 -21.36 20.69
CA ILE A 306 -18.26 -20.23 19.75
C ILE A 306 -19.26 -20.37 18.61
N THR A 307 -19.41 -21.58 18.06
CA THR A 307 -20.39 -21.87 17.00
C THR A 307 -21.82 -21.63 17.47
N GLY A 308 -22.16 -22.02 18.70
CA GLY A 308 -23.48 -21.76 19.27
C GLY A 308 -23.78 -20.27 19.44
N VAL A 309 -22.83 -19.50 19.97
CA VAL A 309 -22.96 -18.03 20.11
C VAL A 309 -23.07 -17.36 18.74
N ALA A 310 -22.21 -17.75 17.79
CA ALA A 310 -22.25 -17.24 16.42
C ALA A 310 -23.58 -17.56 15.74
N GLN A 311 -24.13 -18.77 15.93
CA GLN A 311 -25.43 -19.16 15.41
C GLN A 311 -26.57 -18.27 15.93
N MET A 312 -26.54 -17.95 17.23
CA MET A 312 -27.51 -17.04 17.85
C MET A 312 -27.38 -15.62 17.29
N LEU A 313 -26.16 -15.10 17.14
CA LEU A 313 -25.93 -13.76 16.59
C LEU A 313 -26.36 -13.67 15.12
N ALA A 314 -26.02 -14.69 14.32
CA ALA A 314 -26.39 -14.77 12.91
C ALA A 314 -27.89 -14.91 12.68
N ALA A 315 -28.65 -15.42 13.65
CA ALA A 315 -30.12 -15.53 13.55
C ALA A 315 -30.82 -14.16 13.53
N ASN A 316 -30.14 -13.09 13.95
CA ASN A 316 -30.66 -11.72 13.88
C ASN A 316 -30.52 -11.10 12.48
N ASP A 317 -29.79 -11.75 11.57
CA ASP A 317 -29.63 -11.33 10.18
C ASP A 317 -30.53 -12.19 9.26
N PRO A 318 -31.41 -11.61 8.43
CA PRO A 318 -32.30 -12.38 7.56
C PRO A 318 -31.59 -13.31 6.56
N GLN A 319 -30.34 -13.02 6.23
CA GLN A 319 -29.52 -13.83 5.32
C GLN A 319 -28.64 -14.84 6.08
N GLY A 320 -28.77 -14.91 7.40
CA GLY A 320 -28.00 -15.82 8.25
C GLY A 320 -26.51 -15.44 8.37
N ALA A 321 -26.16 -14.21 8.01
CA ALA A 321 -24.80 -13.72 8.11
C ALA A 321 -24.45 -13.32 9.55
N LEU A 322 -23.22 -13.60 9.94
CA LEU A 322 -22.70 -13.22 11.24
C LEU A 322 -22.06 -11.83 11.14
N GLU A 323 -22.51 -10.88 11.97
CA GLU A 323 -21.84 -9.60 12.19
C GLU A 323 -21.36 -9.54 13.65
N VAL A 324 -20.06 -9.31 13.87
CA VAL A 324 -19.45 -9.23 15.20
C VAL A 324 -18.57 -7.98 15.29
N PRO A 325 -18.69 -7.18 16.36
CA PRO A 325 -17.82 -6.04 16.57
C PRO A 325 -16.44 -6.50 17.07
N LEU A 326 -15.39 -6.03 16.42
CA LEU A 326 -14.02 -6.03 16.92
C LEU A 326 -13.78 -4.67 17.60
N GLU A 327 -13.85 -4.66 18.93
CA GLU A 327 -13.73 -3.48 19.77
C GLU A 327 -12.28 -3.29 20.23
N PHE A 328 -11.80 -2.05 20.15
CA PHE A 328 -10.51 -1.61 20.67
C PHE A 328 -10.78 -0.60 21.78
N LYS A 329 -10.37 -0.94 23.01
CA LYS A 329 -10.63 -0.09 24.18
C LYS A 329 -9.61 -0.36 25.27
N ASP A 330 -9.09 0.71 25.88
CA ASP A 330 -8.12 0.64 26.99
C ASP A 330 -6.91 -0.26 26.66
N GLY A 331 -6.47 -0.21 25.40
CA GLY A 331 -5.38 -1.03 24.88
C GLY A 331 -5.66 -2.53 24.76
N GLN A 332 -6.92 -2.94 24.85
CA GLN A 332 -7.38 -4.32 24.66
C GLN A 332 -8.24 -4.44 23.40
N MET A 333 -8.25 -5.62 22.81
CA MET A 333 -9.03 -6.00 21.66
C MET A 333 -10.01 -7.12 22.02
N ARG A 334 -11.27 -6.98 21.61
CA ARG A 334 -12.33 -7.97 21.86
C ARG A 334 -13.15 -8.19 20.59
N LEU A 335 -13.46 -9.44 20.28
CA LEU A 335 -14.37 -9.82 19.20
C LEU A 335 -15.72 -10.24 19.80
N GLY A 336 -16.65 -9.31 19.87
CA GLY A 336 -17.90 -9.46 20.61
C GLY A 336 -17.61 -9.84 22.08
N PRO A 337 -18.12 -10.98 22.57
CA PRO A 337 -17.86 -11.41 23.95
C PRO A 337 -16.43 -11.95 24.15
N ILE A 338 -15.70 -12.30 23.08
CA ILE A 338 -14.42 -13.03 23.14
C ILE A 338 -13.24 -12.05 23.28
N PRO A 339 -12.45 -12.09 24.37
CA PRO A 339 -11.23 -11.30 24.48
C PRO A 339 -10.15 -11.84 23.55
N LEU A 340 -9.51 -10.97 22.77
CA LEU A 340 -8.39 -11.31 21.88
C LEU A 340 -7.02 -10.91 22.45
N GLY A 341 -7.00 -10.14 23.55
CA GLY A 341 -5.78 -9.68 24.21
C GLY A 341 -5.41 -8.23 23.84
N PRO A 342 -4.13 -7.83 23.96
CA PRO A 342 -3.73 -6.44 23.75
C PRO A 342 -3.93 -5.99 22.30
N ALA A 343 -4.37 -4.75 22.13
CA ALA A 343 -4.47 -4.09 20.83
C ALA A 343 -3.06 -3.78 20.27
N PRO A 344 -2.86 -3.88 18.94
CA PRO A 344 -1.58 -3.54 18.32
C PRO A 344 -1.25 -2.05 18.49
N SER A 345 0.02 -1.73 18.72
CA SER A 345 0.49 -0.33 18.66
C SER A 345 0.79 0.04 17.21
N LEU A 346 0.22 1.16 16.77
CA LEU A 346 0.42 1.76 15.45
C LEU A 346 1.44 2.91 15.47
N SER A 347 2.31 2.93 16.50
CA SER A 347 3.41 3.89 16.52
C SER A 347 4.33 3.64 15.32
N ALA A 348 4.70 4.72 14.63
CA ALA A 348 5.75 4.63 13.60
C ALA A 348 6.96 3.95 14.25
N LEU A 349 7.42 2.84 13.67
CA LEU A 349 8.65 2.15 14.07
C LEU A 349 9.71 3.23 14.26
N ARG A 350 10.02 3.57 15.53
CA ARG A 350 11.15 4.45 15.82
C ARG A 350 12.34 3.70 15.24
N GLN A 351 12.93 4.24 14.18
CA GLN A 351 14.25 3.82 13.74
C GLN A 351 15.14 4.00 14.97
N GLY A 352 15.55 2.86 15.55
CA GLY A 352 16.49 2.80 16.65
C GLY A 352 17.91 3.00 16.17
#